data_AF-A0A4S8LWA8-F1
#
_entry.id   AF-A0A4S8LWA8-F1
#
_cell.length_a   1.000
_cell.length_b   1.000
_cell.length_c   1.000
_cell.angle_alpha   90.00
_cell.angle_beta   90.00
_cell.angle_gamma   90.00
#
_symmetry.space_group_name_H-M   'P 1'
#
loop_
_entity.id
_entity.type
_entity.pdbx_description
1 polymer ?
#
loop_
_entity_poly.entity_id
_entity_poly.type
_entity_poly.pdbx_seq_one_letter_code
_entity_poly.pdbx_strand_id
1 'polypeptide(L)'
;VVDFSDAQRLGFIAAFEAFFLHHDTDNRTQQQLREVAQSLIKGCEYHWQKSVTRVSRIGDCVSPETQSQFLGMCRQLQSTENMGVFDRVVGVMRKEWPKLKRWLDWWLAPDHASMIFPTHRTMDKKLSSKLPNTTNAEESMHAVIYKIAGKYVINFLCSL
;
A
#
# COMPACT_ATOMS: atom_id res chain seq x y z
N VAL A 1 6.67 -3.26 4.40
CA VAL A 1 5.23 -3.19 4.01
C VAL A 1 4.80 -1.76 4.25
N VAL A 2 4.15 -1.08 3.31
CA VAL A 2 3.90 0.38 3.42
C VAL A 2 2.43 0.73 3.61
N ASP A 3 2.15 1.91 4.16
CA ASP A 3 0.80 2.46 4.41
C ASP A 3 0.13 3.10 3.18
N PHE A 4 0.70 2.88 1.99
CA PHE A 4 0.34 3.46 0.71
C PHE A 4 0.58 4.97 0.56
N SER A 5 1.20 5.66 1.52
CA SER A 5 1.62 7.04 1.33
C SER A 5 2.70 7.13 0.24
N ASP A 6 2.60 8.18 -0.59
CA ASP A 6 3.64 8.49 -1.59
C ASP A 6 5.00 8.71 -0.92
N ALA A 7 5.02 9.32 0.28
CA ALA A 7 6.23 9.54 1.04
C ALA A 7 6.97 8.25 1.38
N GLN A 8 6.27 7.23 1.91
CA GLN A 8 6.90 5.94 2.22
C GLN A 8 7.32 5.19 0.95
N ARG A 9 6.46 5.17 -0.07
CA ARG A 9 6.76 4.48 -1.35
C ARG A 9 7.99 5.09 -2.01
N LEU A 10 8.00 6.41 -2.20
CA LEU A 10 9.09 7.13 -2.86
C LEU A 10 10.36 7.11 -2.01
N GLY A 11 10.24 7.21 -0.68
CA GLY A 11 11.37 7.10 0.24
C GLY A 11 12.06 5.73 0.15
N PHE A 12 11.28 4.64 0.11
CA PHE A 12 11.83 3.29 -0.08
C PHE A 12 12.56 3.15 -1.43
N ILE A 13 11.94 3.62 -2.53
CA ILE A 13 12.53 3.57 -3.87
C ILE A 13 13.85 4.35 -3.89
N ALA A 14 13.87 5.58 -3.38
CA ALA A 14 15.06 6.42 -3.37
C ALA A 14 16.20 5.79 -2.53
N ALA A 15 15.87 5.22 -1.36
CA ALA A 15 16.86 4.53 -0.54
C ALA A 15 17.42 3.28 -1.22
N PHE A 16 16.57 2.51 -1.91
CA PHE A 16 16.99 1.33 -2.67
C PHE A 16 17.91 1.70 -3.83
N GLU A 17 17.53 2.70 -4.63
CA GLU A 17 18.37 3.23 -5.72
C GLU A 17 19.73 3.69 -5.17
N ALA A 18 19.74 4.51 -4.12
CA ALA A 18 20.96 5.00 -3.52
C ALA A 18 21.87 3.87 -3.03
N PHE A 19 21.33 2.86 -2.34
CA PHE A 19 22.12 1.74 -1.82
C PHE A 19 22.86 0.99 -2.93
N PHE A 20 22.16 0.63 -4.01
CA PHE A 20 22.75 -0.18 -5.08
C PHE A 20 23.62 0.63 -6.03
N LEU A 21 23.36 1.92 -6.24
CA LEU A 21 24.22 2.79 -7.04
C LEU A 21 25.59 3.05 -6.39
N HIS A 22 25.69 2.95 -5.06
CA HIS A 22 26.97 3.07 -4.34
C HIS A 22 27.73 1.73 -4.24
N HIS A 23 27.20 0.65 -4.82
CA HIS A 23 27.80 -0.68 -4.75
C HIS A 23 28.43 -1.05 -6.10
N ASP A 24 29.76 -1.05 -6.17
CA ASP A 24 30.56 -1.19 -7.41
C ASP A 24 30.30 -2.49 -8.22
N THR A 25 29.59 -3.47 -7.65
CA THR A 25 29.27 -4.73 -8.31
C THR A 25 27.91 -4.75 -9.01
N ASP A 26 27.11 -3.68 -8.88
CA ASP A 26 25.79 -3.58 -9.49
C ASP A 26 25.82 -2.76 -10.78
N ASN A 27 25.56 -3.40 -11.91
CA ASN A 27 25.58 -2.77 -13.23
C ASN A 27 24.20 -2.28 -13.68
N ARG A 28 23.17 -2.36 -12.82
CA ARG A 28 21.82 -1.92 -13.17
C ARG A 28 21.74 -0.40 -13.22
N THR A 29 21.00 0.12 -14.20
CA THR A 29 20.69 1.55 -14.28
C THR A 29 19.75 1.96 -13.16
N GLN A 30 19.71 3.26 -12.84
CA GLN A 30 18.75 3.79 -11.87
C GLN A 30 17.30 3.39 -12.20
N GLN A 31 16.93 3.41 -13.49
CA GLN A 31 15.59 2.99 -13.93
C GLN A 31 15.32 1.51 -13.64
N GLN A 32 16.29 0.63 -13.90
CA GLN A 32 16.16 -0.80 -13.58
C GLN A 32 16.06 -1.03 -12.07
N LEU A 33 16.84 -0.30 -11.26
CA LEU A 33 16.76 -0.35 -9.80
C LEU A 33 15.39 0.12 -9.30
N ARG A 34 14.82 1.15 -9.94
CA ARG A 34 13.48 1.67 -9.64
C ARG A 34 12.39 0.62 -9.86
N GLU A 35 12.41 -0.03 -11.02
CA GLU A 35 11.47 -1.09 -11.39
C GLU A 35 11.54 -2.26 -10.41
N VAL A 36 12.77 -2.67 -10.05
CA VAL A 36 13.00 -3.68 -9.01
C VAL A 36 12.43 -3.22 -7.68
N ALA A 37 12.76 -2.01 -7.23
CA ALA A 37 12.27 -1.47 -5.95
C ALA A 37 10.74 -1.47 -5.91
N GLN A 38 10.07 -1.00 -6.97
CA GLN A 38 8.60 -1.03 -7.08
C GLN A 38 8.02 -2.43 -6.97
N SER A 39 8.67 -3.44 -7.58
CA SER A 39 8.25 -4.85 -7.47
C SER A 39 8.45 -5.44 -6.07
N LEU A 40 9.18 -4.77 -5.18
CA LEU A 40 9.44 -5.23 -3.81
C LEU A 40 8.51 -4.58 -2.77
N ILE A 41 7.60 -3.70 -3.19
CA ILE A 41 6.69 -3.01 -2.27
C ILE A 41 5.37 -3.77 -2.15
N LYS A 42 5.02 -4.11 -0.90
CA LYS A 42 3.71 -4.66 -0.53
C LYS A 42 2.95 -3.65 0.33
N GLY A 43 1.69 -3.43 -0.01
CA GLY A 43 0.79 -2.55 0.71
C GLY A 43 0.18 -3.20 1.96
N CYS A 44 -0.12 -2.38 2.95
CA CYS A 44 -0.67 -2.82 4.24
C CYS A 44 -2.19 -3.08 4.15
N GLU A 45 -2.63 -4.32 4.32
CA GLU A 45 -4.06 -4.69 4.22
C GLU A 45 -4.94 -3.95 5.24
N TYR A 46 -4.39 -3.59 6.41
CA TYR A 46 -5.10 -2.78 7.40
C TYR A 46 -5.47 -1.40 6.87
N HIS A 47 -4.56 -0.72 6.18
CA HIS A 47 -4.80 0.61 5.61
C HIS A 47 -5.85 0.57 4.49
N TRP A 48 -5.83 -0.49 3.67
CA TRP A 48 -6.89 -0.78 2.71
C TRP A 48 -8.25 -0.97 3.41
N GLN A 49 -8.33 -1.86 4.39
CA GLN A 49 -9.57 -2.14 5.14
C GLN A 49 -10.11 -0.90 5.85
N LYS A 50 -9.24 -0.08 6.44
CA LYS A 50 -9.60 1.19 7.08
C LYS A 50 -10.16 2.19 6.07
N SER A 51 -9.56 2.28 4.88
CA SER A 51 -10.04 3.12 3.79
C SER A 51 -11.42 2.70 3.29
N VAL A 52 -11.61 1.39 3.05
CA VAL A 52 -12.89 0.78 2.67
C VAL A 52 -13.96 1.06 3.72
N THR A 53 -13.66 0.78 4.99
CA THR A 53 -14.59 1.00 6.11
C THR A 53 -14.99 2.48 6.26
N ARG A 54 -14.05 3.40 6.06
CA ARG A 54 -14.33 4.82 6.11
C ARG A 54 -15.34 5.22 5.04
N VAL A 55 -15.09 4.85 3.78
CA VAL A 55 -15.98 5.25 2.67
C VAL A 55 -17.32 4.54 2.69
N SER A 56 -17.38 3.30 3.19
CA SER A 56 -18.63 2.56 3.34
C SER A 56 -19.59 3.18 4.36
N ARG A 57 -19.08 4.02 5.27
CA ARG A 57 -19.88 4.72 6.30
C ARG A 57 -20.34 6.12 5.85
N ILE A 58 -19.86 6.60 4.70
CA ILE A 58 -20.33 7.85 4.12
C ILE A 58 -21.65 7.55 3.40
N GLY A 59 -22.76 7.68 4.11
CA GLY A 59 -24.12 7.36 3.62
C GLY A 59 -24.45 8.02 2.28
N ASP A 60 -23.89 9.22 2.07
CA ASP A 60 -24.06 9.99 0.85
C ASP A 60 -23.40 9.35 -0.38
N CYS A 61 -22.33 8.56 -0.17
CA CYS A 61 -21.59 7.82 -1.20
C CYS A 61 -22.03 6.36 -1.31
N VAL A 62 -22.30 5.71 -0.18
CA VAL A 62 -22.71 4.30 -0.06
C VAL A 62 -23.91 4.25 0.87
N SER A 63 -25.09 3.97 0.33
CA SER A 63 -26.30 3.90 1.13
C SER A 63 -26.26 2.70 2.09
N PRO A 64 -26.95 2.75 3.24
CA PRO A 64 -27.00 1.63 4.18
C PRO A 64 -27.44 0.30 3.54
N GLU A 65 -28.36 0.36 2.57
CA GLU A 65 -28.92 -0.80 1.88
C GLU A 65 -27.89 -1.48 0.96
N THR A 66 -26.98 -0.69 0.37
CA THR A 66 -25.96 -1.18 -0.57
C THR A 66 -24.60 -1.43 0.10
N GLN A 67 -24.46 -1.11 1.38
CA GLN A 67 -23.19 -1.20 2.11
C GLN A 67 -22.61 -2.62 2.12
N SER A 68 -23.44 -3.64 2.37
CA SER A 68 -22.98 -5.04 2.39
C SER A 68 -22.44 -5.47 1.02
N GLN A 69 -23.12 -5.07 -0.05
CA GLN A 69 -22.70 -5.32 -1.43
C GLN A 69 -21.37 -4.64 -1.74
N PHE A 70 -21.21 -3.36 -1.37
CA PHE A 70 -19.97 -2.61 -1.53
C PHE A 70 -18.79 -3.31 -0.84
N LEU A 71 -18.97 -3.73 0.41
CA LEU A 71 -17.93 -4.45 1.17
C LEU A 71 -17.58 -5.80 0.53
N GLY A 72 -18.59 -6.52 0.00
CA GLY A 72 -18.40 -7.75 -0.77
C GLY A 72 -17.51 -7.54 -2.00
N MET A 73 -17.78 -6.48 -2.77
CA MET A 73 -17.00 -6.14 -3.95
C MET A 73 -15.56 -5.75 -3.60
N CYS A 74 -15.35 -4.97 -2.53
CA CYS A 74 -14.00 -4.63 -2.06
C CYS A 74 -13.19 -5.88 -1.67
N ARG A 75 -13.81 -6.86 -1.00
CA ARG A 75 -13.18 -8.16 -0.69
C ARG A 75 -12.85 -8.94 -1.96
N GLN A 76 -13.71 -8.90 -2.97
CA GLN A 76 -13.48 -9.57 -4.24
C GLN A 76 -12.30 -8.94 -5.00
N LEU A 77 -12.18 -7.61 -5.03
CA LEU A 77 -11.02 -6.93 -5.61
C LEU A 77 -9.71 -7.34 -4.92
N GLN A 78 -9.71 -7.47 -3.59
CA GLN A 78 -8.51 -7.80 -2.81
C GLN A 78 -8.08 -9.28 -2.95
N SER A 79 -8.98 -10.19 -3.35
CA SER A 79 -8.72 -11.64 -3.35
C SER A 79 -8.68 -12.27 -4.73
N THR A 80 -9.26 -11.64 -5.75
CA THR A 80 -9.29 -12.23 -7.10
C THR A 80 -7.93 -12.18 -7.78
N GLU A 81 -7.54 -13.27 -8.45
CA GLU A 81 -6.42 -13.31 -9.38
C GLU A 81 -6.88 -13.23 -10.85
N ASN A 82 -8.20 -13.17 -11.10
CA ASN A 82 -8.76 -13.15 -12.44
C ASN A 82 -9.05 -11.71 -12.89
N MET A 83 -8.33 -11.24 -13.90
CA MET A 83 -8.49 -9.87 -14.41
C MET A 83 -9.90 -9.60 -14.94
N GLY A 84 -10.52 -10.56 -15.63
CA GLY A 84 -11.91 -10.40 -16.10
C GLY A 84 -12.93 -10.28 -14.97
N VAL A 85 -12.70 -10.93 -13.81
CA VAL A 85 -13.51 -10.72 -12.60
C VAL A 85 -13.24 -9.33 -12.03
N PHE A 86 -11.98 -8.94 -11.93
CA PHE A 86 -11.56 -7.63 -11.42
C PHE A 86 -12.21 -6.48 -12.19
N ASP A 87 -12.11 -6.50 -13.53
CA ASP A 87 -12.67 -5.48 -14.41
C ASP A 87 -14.19 -5.38 -14.28
N ARG A 88 -14.88 -6.52 -14.17
CA ARG A 88 -16.33 -6.54 -13.93
C ARG A 88 -16.68 -5.90 -12.59
N VAL A 89 -15.96 -6.23 -11.53
CA VAL A 89 -16.21 -5.66 -10.19
C VAL A 89 -15.96 -4.14 -10.21
N VAL A 90 -14.87 -3.68 -10.82
CA VAL A 90 -14.60 -2.24 -11.00
C VAL A 90 -15.70 -1.56 -11.79
N GLY A 91 -16.17 -2.17 -12.88
CA GLY A 91 -17.26 -1.65 -13.70
C GLY A 91 -18.56 -1.49 -12.91
N VAL A 92 -18.94 -2.49 -12.12
CA VAL A 92 -20.11 -2.40 -11.24
C VAL A 92 -19.92 -1.33 -10.17
N MET A 93 -18.75 -1.26 -9.53
CA MET A 93 -18.48 -0.26 -8.50
C MET A 93 -18.58 1.17 -9.03
N ARG A 94 -18.08 1.44 -10.24
CA ARG A 94 -18.19 2.75 -10.90
C ARG A 94 -19.65 3.13 -11.19
N LYS A 95 -20.49 2.16 -11.52
CA LYS A 95 -21.92 2.38 -11.84
C LYS A 95 -22.76 2.59 -10.58
N GLU A 96 -22.59 1.73 -9.57
CA GLU A 96 -23.44 1.72 -8.37
C GLU A 96 -23.03 2.80 -7.34
N TRP A 97 -21.73 3.13 -7.25
CA TRP A 97 -21.23 4.16 -6.32
C TRP A 97 -20.39 5.24 -7.04
N PRO A 98 -20.98 6.01 -7.97
CA PRO A 98 -20.23 6.97 -8.81
C PRO A 98 -19.56 8.09 -7.99
N LYS A 99 -20.11 8.45 -6.82
CA LYS A 99 -19.52 9.43 -5.90
C LYS A 99 -18.17 8.97 -5.33
N LEU A 100 -17.85 7.68 -5.38
CA LEU A 100 -16.55 7.13 -4.97
C LEU A 100 -15.50 7.15 -6.07
N LYS A 101 -15.77 7.73 -7.26
CA LYS A 101 -14.84 7.75 -8.40
C LYS A 101 -13.41 8.10 -8.00
N ARG A 102 -13.20 9.20 -7.27
CA ARG A 102 -11.86 9.65 -6.85
C ARG A 102 -11.15 8.65 -5.94
N TRP A 103 -11.89 8.05 -5.01
CA TRP A 103 -11.35 7.03 -4.11
C TRP A 103 -10.97 5.77 -4.89
N LEU A 104 -11.85 5.31 -5.79
CA LEU A 104 -11.61 4.12 -6.59
C LEU A 104 -10.45 4.33 -7.59
N ASP A 105 -10.44 5.46 -8.31
CA ASP A 105 -9.36 5.79 -9.25
C ASP A 105 -7.99 5.85 -8.57
N TRP A 106 -7.92 6.35 -7.32
CA TRP A 106 -6.67 6.38 -6.58
C TRP A 106 -6.13 4.96 -6.33
N TRP A 107 -6.99 4.04 -5.89
CA TRP A 107 -6.60 2.63 -5.67
C TRP A 107 -6.30 1.87 -6.96
N LEU A 108 -6.92 2.27 -8.08
CA LEU A 108 -6.69 1.67 -9.40
C LEU A 108 -5.47 2.23 -10.13
N ALA A 109 -4.85 3.30 -9.62
CA ALA A 109 -3.60 3.78 -10.18
C ALA A 109 -2.52 2.67 -10.09
N PRO A 110 -1.72 2.43 -11.15
CA PRO A 110 -0.80 1.27 -11.21
C PRO A 110 0.11 1.13 -9.99
N ASP A 111 0.65 2.24 -9.50
CA ASP A 111 1.49 2.31 -8.31
C ASP A 111 0.80 1.78 -7.05
N HIS A 112 -0.50 2.05 -6.88
CA HIS A 112 -1.25 1.61 -5.70
C HIS A 112 -1.86 0.23 -5.89
N ALA A 113 -2.39 -0.04 -7.08
CA ALA A 113 -3.03 -1.29 -7.43
C ALA A 113 -2.08 -2.47 -7.26
N SER A 114 -0.84 -2.33 -7.74
CA SER A 114 0.18 -3.38 -7.64
C SER A 114 0.57 -3.76 -6.20
N MET A 115 0.42 -2.82 -5.26
CA MET A 115 0.73 -3.05 -3.85
C MET A 115 -0.35 -3.87 -3.12
N ILE A 116 -1.61 -3.90 -3.60
CA ILE A 116 -2.74 -4.49 -2.87
C ILE A 116 -3.51 -5.56 -3.66
N PHE A 117 -3.76 -5.36 -4.96
CA PHE A 117 -4.58 -6.25 -5.75
C PHE A 117 -3.74 -7.37 -6.38
N PRO A 118 -4.08 -8.66 -6.17
CA PRO A 118 -3.32 -9.77 -6.76
C PRO A 118 -3.24 -9.71 -8.29
N THR A 119 -4.27 -9.18 -8.96
CA THR A 119 -4.30 -9.01 -10.43
C THR A 119 -3.28 -8.02 -10.97
N HIS A 120 -2.84 -7.05 -10.16
CA HIS A 120 -1.90 -6.00 -10.57
C HIS A 120 -0.53 -6.16 -9.93
N ARG A 121 -0.37 -7.18 -9.08
CA ARG A 121 0.84 -7.37 -8.28
C ARG A 121 2.02 -7.72 -9.17
N THR A 122 3.09 -6.93 -9.05
CA THR A 122 4.38 -7.15 -9.71
C THR A 122 5.36 -7.93 -8.85
N MET A 123 5.17 -7.93 -7.52
CA MET A 123 5.94 -8.73 -6.58
C MET A 123 5.75 -10.24 -6.81
N ASP A 124 6.84 -10.98 -6.75
CA ASP A 124 6.81 -12.45 -6.77
C ASP A 124 5.86 -13.01 -5.69
N LYS A 125 5.03 -13.99 -6.07
CA LYS A 125 4.01 -14.56 -5.18
C LYS A 125 4.61 -15.22 -3.94
N LYS A 126 5.76 -15.90 -4.06
CA LYS A 126 6.43 -16.56 -2.92
C LYS A 126 7.04 -15.53 -1.97
N LEU A 127 7.53 -14.42 -2.48
CA LEU A 127 7.99 -13.30 -1.65
C LEU A 127 6.80 -12.64 -0.93
N SER A 128 5.72 -12.35 -1.68
CA SER A 128 4.52 -11.72 -1.14
C SER A 128 3.85 -12.52 -0.02
N SER A 129 3.88 -13.85 -0.08
CA SER A 129 3.29 -14.72 0.95
C SER A 129 4.13 -14.81 2.22
N LYS A 130 5.44 -14.54 2.14
CA LYS A 130 6.35 -14.49 3.29
C LYS A 130 6.29 -13.15 4.03
N LEU A 131 5.94 -12.06 3.33
CA LEU A 131 5.80 -10.75 3.94
C LEU A 131 4.51 -10.66 4.77
N PRO A 132 4.53 -9.98 5.92
CA PRO A 132 3.33 -9.75 6.70
C PRO A 132 2.29 -8.96 5.89
N ASN A 133 1.02 -9.08 6.27
CA ASN A 133 -0.08 -8.34 5.65
C ASN A 133 -0.32 -6.98 6.30
N THR A 134 0.19 -6.76 7.51
CA THR A 134 0.03 -5.51 8.26
C THR A 134 1.37 -4.96 8.74
N THR A 135 1.39 -3.65 8.98
CA THR A 135 2.55 -2.88 9.45
C THR A 135 2.82 -3.01 10.95
N ASN A 136 2.09 -3.86 11.70
CA ASN A 136 2.26 -3.95 13.16
C ASN A 136 3.71 -4.26 13.59
N ALA A 137 4.50 -4.93 12.74
CA ALA A 137 5.93 -5.13 12.96
C ALA A 137 6.80 -3.88 12.68
N GLU A 138 6.43 -3.03 11.72
CA GLU A 138 7.15 -1.78 11.41
C GLU A 138 6.70 -0.62 12.32
N GLU A 139 5.42 -0.53 12.69
CA GLU A 139 4.94 0.46 13.68
C GLU A 139 5.48 0.18 15.08
N SER A 140 5.69 -1.10 15.45
CA SER A 140 6.40 -1.44 16.68
C SER A 140 7.89 -1.12 16.59
N MET A 141 8.54 -1.30 15.44
CA MET A 141 9.92 -0.84 15.20
C MET A 141 10.03 0.69 15.21
N HIS A 142 9.10 1.43 14.60
CA HIS A 142 9.04 2.89 14.69
C HIS A 142 8.79 3.34 16.12
N ALA A 143 7.88 2.70 16.88
CA ALA A 143 7.67 2.99 18.29
C ALA A 143 8.91 2.70 19.15
N VAL A 144 9.68 1.66 18.81
CA VAL A 144 10.98 1.36 19.44
C VAL A 144 12.02 2.41 19.06
N ILE A 145 12.13 2.80 17.79
CA ILE A 145 13.03 3.87 17.32
C ILE A 145 12.66 5.21 17.96
N TYR A 146 11.38 5.59 18.06
CA TYR A 146 10.95 6.80 18.77
C TYR A 146 11.23 6.71 20.28
N LYS A 147 11.09 5.54 20.91
CA LYS A 147 11.45 5.35 22.34
C LYS A 147 12.96 5.41 22.57
N ILE A 148 13.76 4.89 21.63
CA ILE A 148 15.22 4.92 21.67
C ILE A 148 15.71 6.34 21.37
N ALA A 149 15.27 6.95 20.27
CA ALA A 149 15.60 8.32 19.89
C ALA A 149 15.10 9.35 20.90
N GLY A 150 13.90 9.18 21.46
CA GLY A 150 13.39 10.02 22.56
C GLY A 150 14.23 9.97 23.83
N LYS A 151 14.92 8.84 24.09
CA LYS A 151 15.93 8.73 25.17
C LYS A 151 17.22 9.49 24.84
N TYR A 152 17.63 9.56 23.58
CA TYR A 152 18.83 10.29 23.17
C TYR A 152 18.61 11.80 23.02
N VAL A 153 17.39 12.25 22.71
CA VAL A 153 17.05 13.69 22.63
C VAL A 153 17.04 14.36 24.01
N ILE A 154 16.68 13.65 25.08
CA ILE A 154 16.72 14.20 26.45
C ILE A 154 18.16 14.35 26.97
N ASN A 155 19.10 13.50 26.54
CA ASN A 155 20.50 13.60 26.98
C ASN A 155 21.32 14.66 26.22
N PHE A 156 20.88 15.09 25.03
CA PHE A 156 21.57 16.14 24.28
C PHE A 156 21.17 17.57 24.70
N LEU A 157 20.07 17.72 25.44
CA LEU A 157 19.58 19.01 25.96
C LEU A 157 19.97 19.32 27.41
N CYS A 158 20.67 18.41 28.10
CA CYS A 158 21.23 18.62 29.44
C CYS A 158 22.77 18.73 29.47
N SER A 159 23.41 18.95 28.31
CA SER A 159 24.86 19.17 28.20
C SER A 159 25.22 20.44 27.41
N LEU A 160 24.27 21.38 27.31
CA LEU A 160 24.50 22.77 26.90
C LEU A 160 23.99 23.70 28.00
#